data_AF-A0A955DX96-F1
#
_entry.id   AF-A0A955DX96-F1
#
_cell.length_a   1.000
_cell.length_b   1.000
_cell.length_c   1.000
_cell.angle_alpha   90.00
_cell.angle_beta   90.00
_cell.angle_gamma   90.00
#
_symmetry.space_group_name_H-M   'P 1'
#
loop_
_entity.id
_entity.type
_entity.pdbx_description
1 polymer ?
#
loop_
_entity_poly.entity_id
_entity_poly.type
_entity_poly.pdbx_seq_one_letter_code
_entity_poly.pdbx_strand_id
1 'polypeptide(L)'
;PVSVRDLVWTTGSVRWSNQGEASVLMPTRYPVGAESDESVLMSRRTEWDEPAEGYVVGRGQRMLVTDVDEYPILSVRRLIFGESGG
;
A
#
# COMPACT_ATOMS: atom_id res chain seq x y z
N PRO A 1 -5.16 -8.00 -7.91
CA PRO A 1 -6.17 -8.57 -6.99
C PRO A 1 -6.92 -9.71 -7.68
N VAL A 2 -7.25 -10.76 -6.94
CA VAL A 2 -8.00 -11.93 -7.41
C VAL A 2 -9.35 -12.03 -6.68
N SER A 3 -9.43 -11.55 -5.43
CA SER A 3 -10.68 -11.50 -4.65
C SER A 3 -11.00 -10.08 -4.16
N VAL A 4 -12.26 -9.85 -3.76
CA VAL A 4 -12.69 -8.57 -3.14
C VAL A 4 -11.95 -8.31 -1.82
N ARG A 5 -11.55 -9.35 -1.10
CA ARG A 5 -10.79 -9.20 0.16
C ARG A 5 -9.43 -8.57 -0.07
N ASP A 6 -8.85 -8.78 -1.25
CA ASP A 6 -7.55 -8.24 -1.64
C ASP A 6 -7.57 -6.71 -1.74
N LEU A 7 -8.75 -6.12 -1.94
CA LEU A 7 -8.93 -4.67 -1.92
C LEU A 7 -8.71 -4.08 -0.51
N VAL A 8 -8.74 -4.90 0.53
CA VAL A 8 -8.45 -4.50 1.92
C VAL A 8 -7.12 -5.08 2.38
N TRP A 9 -6.89 -6.37 2.15
CA TRP A 9 -5.71 -7.12 2.58
C TRP A 9 -5.17 -7.98 1.44
N THR A 10 -4.08 -7.55 0.82
CA THR A 10 -3.40 -8.33 -0.23
C THR A 10 -2.54 -9.41 0.41
N THR A 11 -2.68 -10.65 -0.04
CA THR A 11 -1.77 -11.73 0.34
C THR A 11 -0.44 -11.60 -0.41
N GLY A 12 0.66 -11.90 0.28
CA GLY A 12 1.99 -11.91 -0.33
C GLY A 12 2.98 -12.71 0.49
N SER A 13 4.23 -12.74 0.04
CA SER A 13 5.37 -13.25 0.81
C SER A 13 6.38 -12.14 1.03
N VAL A 14 7.01 -12.16 2.21
CA VAL A 14 8.13 -11.28 2.54
C VAL A 14 9.33 -12.14 2.83
N ARG A 15 10.46 -11.76 2.25
CA ARG A 15 11.78 -12.27 2.62
C ARG A 15 12.57 -11.13 3.24
N TRP A 16 13.03 -11.32 4.45
CA TRP A 16 13.85 -10.33 5.17
C TRP A 16 15.33 -10.49 4.80
N SER A 17 16.15 -9.49 5.13
CA SER A 17 17.59 -9.49 4.90
C SER A 17 18.33 -10.61 5.62
N ASN A 18 17.78 -11.09 6.74
CA ASN A 18 18.28 -12.27 7.48
C ASN A 18 17.85 -13.61 6.84
N GLN A 19 17.33 -13.59 5.61
CA GLN A 19 16.86 -14.75 4.85
C GLN A 19 15.61 -15.43 5.44
N GLY A 20 15.01 -14.89 6.50
CA GLY A 20 13.71 -15.35 6.98
C GLY A 20 12.63 -15.09 5.91
N GLU A 21 11.64 -15.97 5.84
CA GLU A 21 10.51 -15.87 4.92
C GLU A 21 9.18 -16.10 5.65
N ALA A 22 8.15 -15.37 5.26
CA ALA A 22 6.79 -15.62 5.72
C ALA A 22 5.73 -15.19 4.70
N SER A 23 4.59 -15.88 4.74
CA SER A 23 3.36 -15.40 4.13
C SER A 23 2.74 -14.29 4.99
N VAL A 24 2.31 -13.20 4.36
CA VAL A 24 1.77 -12.02 5.05
C VAL A 24 0.46 -11.57 4.42
N LEU A 25 -0.31 -10.83 5.21
CA LEU A 25 -1.42 -10.00 4.73
C LEU A 25 -0.96 -8.53 4.81
N MET A 26 -0.84 -7.90 3.65
CA MET A 26 -0.47 -6.50 3.54
C MET A 26 -1.73 -5.62 3.47
N PRO A 27 -1.83 -4.57 4.29
CA PRO A 27 -2.91 -3.61 4.15
C PRO A 27 -2.82 -2.90 2.79
N THR A 28 -3.82 -3.10 1.95
CA THR A 28 -3.91 -2.54 0.58
C THR A 28 -4.26 -1.05 0.59
N ARG A 29 -4.84 -0.57 1.69
CA ARG A 29 -5.38 0.78 1.82
C ARG A 29 -4.91 1.47 3.08
N TYR A 30 -4.83 2.79 3.02
CA TYR A 30 -4.75 3.62 4.20
C TYR A 30 -6.05 3.50 5.03
N PRO A 31 -6.05 3.93 6.30
CA PRO A 31 -7.27 4.00 7.09
C PRO A 31 -8.36 4.80 6.36
N VAL A 32 -9.60 4.34 6.47
CA VAL A 32 -10.77 5.00 5.89
C VAL A 32 -11.91 4.97 6.90
N GLY A 33 -12.71 6.02 6.95
CA GLY A 33 -13.95 6.05 7.72
C GLY A 33 -15.12 5.41 6.97
N ALA A 34 -16.18 5.04 7.70
CA ALA A 34 -17.37 4.42 7.13
C ALA A 34 -18.14 5.36 6.19
N GLU A 35 -17.97 6.66 6.38
CA GLU A 35 -18.51 7.75 5.57
C GLU A 35 -17.71 8.05 4.29
N SER A 36 -16.60 7.34 4.07
CA SER A 36 -15.80 7.51 2.86
C SER A 36 -16.57 7.11 1.61
N ASP A 37 -16.24 7.73 0.48
CA ASP A 37 -16.77 7.35 -0.83
C ASP A 37 -16.50 5.86 -1.14
N GLU A 38 -17.40 5.22 -1.89
CA GLU A 38 -17.28 3.81 -2.25
C GLU A 38 -15.96 3.51 -2.99
N SER A 39 -15.51 4.42 -3.87
CA SER A 39 -14.26 4.26 -4.60
C SER A 39 -13.04 4.22 -3.68
N VAL A 40 -13.08 4.97 -2.57
CA VAL A 40 -12.04 4.99 -1.53
C VAL A 40 -12.14 3.73 -0.68
N LEU A 41 -13.36 3.32 -0.29
CA LEU A 41 -13.59 2.09 0.47
C LEU A 41 -13.12 0.84 -0.31
N MET A 42 -13.35 0.81 -1.61
CA MET A 42 -13.00 -0.29 -2.52
C MET A 42 -11.57 -0.19 -3.09
N SER A 43 -10.73 0.72 -2.58
CA SER A 43 -9.34 0.89 -3.01
C SER A 43 -9.19 1.12 -4.52
N ARG A 44 -10.17 1.82 -5.13
CA ARG A 44 -10.14 2.24 -6.54
C ARG A 44 -9.58 3.64 -6.72
N ARG A 45 -9.45 4.40 -5.63
CA ARG A 45 -8.93 5.76 -5.59
C ARG A 45 -8.03 5.94 -4.38
N THR A 46 -7.05 6.83 -4.52
CA THR A 46 -6.29 7.39 -3.40
C THR A 46 -6.68 8.86 -3.25
N GLU A 47 -6.93 9.26 -2.02
CA GLU A 47 -7.16 10.66 -1.64
C GLU A 47 -6.10 11.08 -0.63
N TRP A 48 -5.78 12.37 -0.63
CA TRP A 48 -4.76 12.95 0.24
C TRP A 48 -5.39 14.10 1.01
N ASP A 49 -5.31 14.04 2.33
CA ASP A 49 -5.72 15.09 3.25
C ASP A 49 -4.48 15.71 3.90
N GLU A 50 -4.54 17.00 4.24
CA GLU A 50 -3.46 17.71 4.97
C GLU A 50 -4.02 18.30 6.27
N PRO A 51 -4.12 17.51 7.37
CA PRO A 51 -4.71 17.96 8.63
C PRO A 51 -3.92 19.07 9.33
N ALA A 52 -2.63 19.20 9.01
CA ALA A 52 -1.75 20.26 9.45
C ALA A 52 -0.73 20.55 8.34
N GLU A 53 -0.22 21.78 8.28
CA GLU A 53 0.74 22.21 7.26
C GLU A 53 1.94 21.25 7.19
N GLY A 54 2.20 20.70 6.00
CA GLY A 54 3.26 19.74 5.72
C GLY A 54 2.98 18.30 6.19
N TYR A 55 1.82 18.03 6.80
CA TYR A 55 1.44 16.70 7.25
C TYR A 55 0.32 16.12 6.37
N VAL A 56 0.72 15.32 5.39
CA VAL A 56 -0.20 14.69 4.43
C VAL A 56 -0.51 13.26 4.84
N VAL A 57 -1.79 12.91 4.90
CA VAL A 57 -2.28 11.56 5.16
C VAL A 57 -3.07 11.02 3.98
N GLY A 58 -2.83 9.77 3.64
CA GLY A 58 -3.55 9.09 2.56
C GLY A 58 -4.87 8.46 3.05
N ARG A 59 -5.83 8.33 2.13
CA ARG A 59 -7.07 7.56 2.26
C ARG A 59 -7.26 6.70 1.02
N GLY A 60 -7.89 5.53 1.19
CA GLY A 60 -8.11 4.61 0.07
C GLY A 60 -6.85 3.84 -0.30
N GLN A 61 -6.63 3.55 -1.59
CA GLN A 61 -5.54 2.69 -2.02
C GLN A 61 -4.17 3.24 -1.59
N ARG A 62 -3.30 2.36 -1.05
CA ARG A 62 -1.94 2.73 -0.65
C ARG A 62 -1.08 3.01 -1.88
N MET A 63 -0.27 4.06 -1.79
CA MET A 63 0.71 4.44 -2.79
C MET A 63 2.12 4.20 -2.25
N LEU A 64 3.01 3.70 -3.09
CA LEU A 64 4.45 3.70 -2.85
C LEU A 64 5.07 4.77 -3.75
N VAL A 65 5.94 5.61 -3.19
CA VAL A 65 6.54 6.73 -3.92
C VAL A 65 8.05 6.54 -3.91
N THR A 66 8.68 6.76 -5.06
CA THR A 66 10.13 6.83 -5.21
C THR A 66 10.53 8.22 -5.72
N ASP A 67 11.83 8.42 -5.94
CA ASP A 67 12.37 9.58 -6.65
C ASP A 67 12.03 9.60 -8.15
N VAL A 68 11.52 8.48 -8.69
CA VAL A 68 11.22 8.32 -10.12
C VAL A 68 9.71 8.41 -10.40
N ASP A 69 8.88 7.73 -9.60
CA ASP A 69 7.45 7.63 -9.87
C ASP A 69 6.64 7.19 -8.64
N GLU A 70 5.32 7.14 -8.82
CA GLU A 70 4.34 6.67 -7.85
C GLU A 70 3.69 5.35 -8.30
N TYR A 71 3.56 4.41 -7.37
CA TYR A 71 3.09 3.06 -7.66
C TYR A 71 1.91 2.70 -6.76
N PRO A 72 0.70 2.52 -7.31
CA PRO A 72 -0.44 1.97 -6.57
C PRO A 72 -0.13 0.55 -6.12
N ILE A 73 -0.38 0.24 -4.85
CA ILE A 73 0.04 -1.03 -4.25
C ILE A 73 -0.55 -2.25 -4.98
N LEU A 74 -1.78 -2.16 -5.53
CA LEU A 74 -2.42 -3.27 -6.25
C LEU A 74 -1.78 -3.57 -7.62
N SER A 75 -0.99 -2.65 -8.15
CA SER A 75 -0.22 -2.81 -9.38
C SER A 75 1.17 -3.42 -9.13
N VAL A 76 1.67 -3.33 -7.90
CA VAL A 76 2.99 -3.87 -7.51
C VAL A 76 2.91 -5.38 -7.38
N ARG A 77 3.75 -6.10 -8.14
CA ARG A 77 3.85 -7.57 -8.09
C ARG A 77 5.08 -8.08 -7.35
N ARG A 78 6.12 -7.26 -7.31
CA ARG A 78 7.37 -7.55 -6.61
C ARG A 78 8.06 -6.23 -6.28
N LEU A 79 8.55 -6.12 -5.05
CA LEU A 79 9.42 -5.05 -4.60
C LEU A 79 10.70 -5.69 -4.10
N ILE A 80 11.84 -5.19 -4.57
CA ILE A 80 13.16 -5.69 -4.19
C ILE A 80 13.93 -4.51 -3.65
N PHE A 81 14.43 -4.63 -2.43
CA PHE A 81 15.41 -3.71 -1.89
C PHE A 81 16.79 -4.10 -2.43
N GLY A 82 17.56 -3.12 -2.91
CA GLY A 82 18.97 -3.34 -3.22
C GLY A 82 19.72 -3.81 -1.98
N GLU A 83 20.83 -4.53 -2.17
CA GLU A 83 21.72 -4.81 -1.05
C GLU A 83 22.32 -3.50 -0.55
N SER A 84 22.26 -3.28 0.76
CA SER A 84 23.08 -2.25 1.40
C SER A 84 24.54 -2.66 1.20
N GLY A 85 25.21 -2.09 0.20
CA GLY A 85 26.65 -2.30 0.02
C GLY A 85 27.38 -1.98 1.33
N GLY A 86 28.23 -2.91 1.76
CA GLY A 86 29.17 -2.70 2.87
C GLY A 86 30.31 -1.77 2.48
#